data_AF-A0A2N2CG50-F1
#
_entry.id   AF-A0A2N2CG50-F1
#
_cell.length_a   1.000
_cell.length_b   1.000
_cell.length_c   1.000
_cell.angle_alpha   90.00
_cell.angle_beta   90.00
_cell.angle_gamma   90.00
#
_symmetry.space_group_name_H-M   'P 1'
#
loop_
_entity.id
_entity.type
_entity.pdbx_description
1 polymer ?
#
loop_
_entity_poly.entity_id
_entity_poly.type
_entity_poly.pdbx_seq_one_letter_code
_entity_poly.pdbx_strand_id
1 'polypeptide(L)' 'MSQKINCPVCSESVDKYDICDNCGWQNSGSGESESDLRGPNEISLKEARQAFKKEKSIN' A
#
# COMPACT_ATOMS: atom_id res chain seq x y z
N MET A 1 12.47 -2.45 17.62
CA MET A 1 12.80 -1.74 16.36
C MET A 1 11.74 -2.11 15.34
N SER A 2 10.95 -1.14 14.88
CA SER A 2 10.03 -1.35 13.75
C SER A 2 10.86 -1.65 12.50
N GLN A 3 10.50 -2.70 11.78
CA GLN A 3 11.11 -2.99 10.48
C GLN A 3 10.47 -2.07 9.45
N LYS A 4 11.25 -1.29 8.72
CA LYS A 4 10.73 -0.49 7.60
C LYS A 4 10.68 -1.30 6.32
N ILE A 5 9.64 -1.08 5.53
CA ILE A 5 9.47 -1.63 4.19
C ILE A 5 9.13 -0.50 3.23
N ASN A 6 9.20 -0.79 1.93
CA ASN A 6 8.65 0.11 0.93
C ASN A 6 7.18 -0.23 0.73
N CYS A 7 6.31 0.76 0.87
CA CYS A 7 4.89 0.60 0.61
C CYS A 7 4.72 0.06 -0.82
N PRO A 8 4.00 -1.05 -1.02
CA PRO A 8 3.89 -1.60 -2.34
C PRO A 8 3.10 -0.67 -3.26
N VAL A 9 2.16 0.16 -2.76
CA VAL A 9 1.37 1.08 -3.60
C VAL A 9 2.20 2.24 -4.15
N CYS A 10 2.88 2.99 -3.27
CA CYS A 10 3.52 4.26 -3.61
C CYS A 10 5.05 4.27 -3.44
N SER A 11 5.66 3.18 -2.99
CA SER A 11 7.09 3.02 -2.70
C SER A 11 7.64 3.89 -1.56
N GLU A 12 6.78 4.52 -0.76
CA GLU A 12 7.19 5.32 0.41
C GLU A 12 7.71 4.43 1.54
N SER A 13 8.65 4.91 2.34
CA SER A 13 9.16 4.15 3.49
C SER A 13 8.13 4.15 4.62
N VAL A 14 7.63 2.96 4.97
CA VAL A 14 6.58 2.76 5.97
C VAL A 14 6.99 1.67 6.95
N ASP A 15 6.49 1.75 8.18
CA ASP A 15 6.69 0.70 9.16
C ASP A 15 5.90 -0.56 8.76
N LYS A 16 6.51 -1.73 8.97
CA LYS A 16 5.88 -3.02 8.75
C LYS A 16 4.66 -3.14 9.66
N TYR A 17 3.53 -3.54 9.11
CA TYR A 17 2.23 -3.63 9.81
C TYR A 17 1.55 -2.27 10.10
N ASP A 18 1.97 -1.21 9.42
CA ASP A 18 1.42 0.14 9.57
C ASP A 18 0.70 0.63 8.29
N ILE A 19 -0.06 1.73 8.44
CA ILE A 19 -0.77 2.42 7.35
C ILE A 19 0.19 3.42 6.70
N CYS A 20 0.23 3.44 5.38
CA CYS A 20 1.04 4.41 4.66
C CYS A 20 0.37 5.79 4.66
N ASP A 21 0.98 6.79 5.29
CA ASP A 21 0.45 8.17 5.33
C ASP A 21 0.30 8.82 3.94
N ASN A 22 1.05 8.36 2.94
CA ASN A 22 1.04 8.94 1.58
C ASN A 22 -0.10 8.41 0.70
N CYS A 23 -0.49 7.14 0.86
CA CYS A 23 -1.48 6.51 -0.02
C CYS A 23 -2.61 5.78 0.71
N GLY A 24 -2.58 5.74 2.04
CA GLY A 24 -3.58 5.09 2.89
C GLY A 24 -3.51 3.56 2.91
N TRP A 25 -2.59 2.92 2.18
CA TRP A 25 -2.51 1.46 2.14
C TRP A 25 -2.07 0.87 3.48
N GLN A 26 -2.83 -0.08 4.02
CA GLN A 26 -2.43 -0.80 5.23
C GLN A 26 -1.51 -1.97 4.88
N ASN A 27 -0.25 -1.86 5.30
CA ASN A 27 0.78 -2.83 4.96
C ASN A 27 0.70 -4.04 5.88
N SER A 28 0.72 -5.24 5.32
CA SER A 28 0.72 -6.51 6.06
C SER A 28 2.12 -7.12 6.20
N GLY A 29 3.16 -6.34 5.87
CA GLY A 29 4.54 -6.79 5.85
C GLY A 29 4.93 -7.51 4.56
N SER A 30 5.68 -8.60 4.68
CA SER A 30 6.27 -9.31 3.54
C SER A 30 5.27 -10.30 2.93
N GLY A 31 5.06 -10.22 1.61
CA GLY A 31 4.33 -11.23 0.84
C GLY A 31 2.95 -10.81 0.34
N GLU A 32 2.64 -9.52 0.26
CA GLU A 32 1.42 -9.02 -0.39
C GLU A 32 1.43 -9.35 -1.89
N SER A 33 0.27 -9.73 -2.45
CA SER A 33 0.11 -10.00 -3.89
C SER A 33 -0.93 -9.09 -4.52
N GLU A 34 -0.87 -8.95 -5.84
CA GLU A 34 -1.74 -8.08 -6.62
C GLU A 34 -3.24 -8.44 -6.53
N SER A 35 -3.56 -9.72 -6.31
CA SER A 35 -4.94 -10.22 -6.23
C SER A 35 -5.50 -10.32 -4.81
N ASP A 36 -4.67 -10.01 -3.80
CA ASP A 36 -5.07 -10.16 -2.43
C ASP A 36 -5.94 -8.99 -1.96
N LEU A 37 -7.19 -9.30 -1.58
CA LEU A 37 -7.92 -8.54 -0.55
C LEU A 37 -7.34 -8.97 0.81
N ARG A 38 -6.17 -8.43 1.17
CA ARG A 38 -5.51 -8.81 2.41
C ARG A 38 -5.83 -7.83 3.54
N GLY A 39 -6.22 -8.41 4.67
CA GLY A 39 -6.47 -7.68 5.90
C GLY A 39 -7.70 -6.77 5.80
N PRO A 40 -7.66 -5.56 6.37
CA PRO A 40 -8.77 -4.61 6.38
C PRO A 40 -8.83 -3.69 5.14
N ASN A 41 -7.99 -3.91 4.12
CA ASN A 41 -8.06 -3.11 2.90
C ASN A 41 -9.34 -3.46 2.11
N GLU A 42 -10.07 -2.44 1.66
CA GLU A 42 -11.34 -2.61 0.93
C GLU A 42 -11.16 -2.97 -0.55
N ILE A 43 -9.95 -2.78 -1.08
CA ILE A 43 -9.60 -3.01 -2.50
C ILE A 43 -8.32 -3.84 -2.62
N SER A 44 -8.12 -4.46 -3.79
CA SER A 44 -6.89 -5.21 -4.08
C SER A 44 -5.68 -4.30 -4.19
N LEU A 45 -4.47 -4.83 -3.97
CA LEU A 45 -3.23 -4.08 -4.14
C LEU A 45 -3.11 -3.50 -5.56
N LYS A 46 -3.58 -4.24 -6.57
CA LYS A 46 -3.63 -3.77 -7.96
C LYS A 46 -4.52 -2.54 -8.11
N GLU A 47 -5.72 -2.57 -7.54
CA GLU A 47 -6.65 -1.44 -7.57
C GLU A 47 -6.08 -0.24 -6.82
N ALA A 48 -5.46 -0.44 -5.66
CA ALA A 48 -4.81 0.63 -4.90
C ALA A 48 -3.69 1.31 -5.70
N ARG A 49 -2.83 0.55 -6.38
CA ARG A 49 -1.81 1.09 -7.30
C ARG A 49 -2.42 1.90 -8.43
N GLN A 50 -3.54 1.44 -9.00
CA GLN A 50 -4.23 2.13 -10.09
C GLN A 50 -4.89 3.42 -9.61
N ALA A 51 -5.54 3.40 -8.45
CA ALA A 51 -6.16 4.57 -7.83
C ALA A 51 -5.11 5.65 -7.54
N PHE A 52 -4.02 5.29 -6.87
CA PHE A 52 -2.93 6.21 -6.56
C PHE A 52 -2.29 6.84 -7.81
N LYS A 53 -2.09 6.05 -8.87
CA LYS A 53 -1.60 6.57 -10.16
C LYS A 53 -2.58 7.55 -10.80
N LYS A 54 -3.88 7.24 -10.77
CA LYS A 54 -4.93 8.12 -11.33
C LYS A 54 -4.98 9.45 -10.58
N GLU A 55 -4.94 9.42 -9.24
CA GLU A 55 -4.90 10.63 -8.42
C GLU A 55 -3.69 11.51 -8.76
N LYS A 56 -2.50 10.92 -8.91
CA LYS A 56 -1.30 11.67 -9.32
C LYS A 56 -1.32 12.19 -10.75
N SER A 57 -2.10 11.60 -11.66
CA SER A 57 -2.22 12.10 -13.04
C SER A 57 -3.24 13.23 -13.19
N ILE A 58 -4.10 13.45 -12.18
CA ILE A 58 -5.14 14.48 -12.18
C ILE A 58 -4.62 15.80 -11.56
N ASN A 59 -3.42 15.78 -10.97
CA ASN A 59 -2.80 16.90 -10.25
C ASN A 59 -1.43 17.26 -10.84
#